data_AF-A0A6J4X196-F1
#
_entry.id   AF-A0A6J4X196-F1
#
_cell.length_a   1.000
_cell.length_b   1.000
_cell.length_c   1.000
_cell.angle_alpha   90.00
_cell.angle_beta   90.00
_cell.angle_gamma   90.00
#
_symmetry.space_group_name_H-M   'P 1'
#
loop_
_entity.id
_entity.type
_entity.pdbx_description
1 polymer ?
#
loop_
_entity_poly.entity_id
_entity_poly.type
_entity_poly.pdbx_seq_one_letter_code
_entity_poly.pdbx_strand_id
1 'polypeptide(L)'
;MKTNNMKLVFSFITLVAFLCLVGTVTAEENYELKYQEKVKQNDGTIGVIAGVINYVCPKLVPASTNICNPDDPVGSAVGVQKYMEQNWDKEEDDIEDAEMPELLNKKAALQFWDAVEQFKQHYPWREKAKKAAGQDDWYNSFLNEEMAWQYLVKCASRGIFAKKIVDGE
;
A
#
# COMPACT_ATOMS: atom_id res chain seq x y z
N MET A 1 12.94 0.53 69.91
CA MET A 1 13.33 0.44 68.48
C MET A 1 12.17 -0.07 67.60
N LYS A 2 10.97 0.55 67.68
CA LYS A 2 9.78 0.12 66.91
C LYS A 2 8.97 1.25 66.26
N THR A 3 9.16 2.50 66.69
CA THR A 3 8.33 3.64 66.25
C THR A 3 8.91 4.45 65.08
N ASN A 4 10.23 4.46 64.88
CA ASN A 4 10.86 5.23 63.80
C ASN A 4 10.77 4.54 62.42
N ASN A 5 10.67 3.22 62.38
CA ASN A 5 10.57 2.47 61.12
C ASN A 5 9.20 2.63 60.46
N MET A 6 8.14 2.88 61.23
CA MET A 6 6.77 3.00 60.69
C MET A 6 6.56 4.35 59.98
N LYS A 7 7.17 5.44 60.47
CA LYS A 7 7.14 6.75 59.79
C LYS A 7 7.92 6.73 58.48
N LEU A 8 9.05 6.03 58.43
CA LEU A 8 9.87 5.90 57.22
C LEU A 8 9.13 5.11 56.12
N VAL A 9 8.41 4.05 56.48
CA VAL A 9 7.60 3.23 55.56
C VAL A 9 6.39 4.03 55.04
N PHE A 10 5.71 4.80 55.89
CA PHE A 10 4.61 5.66 55.46
C PHE A 10 5.06 6.77 54.51
N SER A 11 6.22 7.40 54.76
CA SER A 11 6.82 8.39 53.86
C SER A 11 7.25 7.79 52.51
N PHE A 12 7.69 6.52 52.49
CA PHE A 12 8.02 5.83 51.23
C PHE A 12 6.77 5.51 50.40
N ILE A 13 5.67 5.09 51.05
CA ILE A 13 4.40 4.77 50.37
C ILE A 13 3.76 6.04 49.80
N THR A 14 3.86 7.19 50.47
CA THR A 14 3.37 8.47 49.92
C THR A 14 4.21 8.98 48.75
N LEU A 15 5.53 8.75 48.77
CA LEU A 15 6.42 9.09 47.65
C LEU A 15 6.15 8.22 46.41
N VAL A 16 5.88 6.92 46.61
CA VAL A 16 5.53 5.99 45.51
C VAL A 16 4.13 6.29 44.97
N ALA A 17 3.16 6.63 45.81
CA ALA A 17 1.83 7.04 45.36
C ALA A 17 1.85 8.37 44.57
N PHE A 18 2.75 9.30 44.91
CA PHE A 18 2.98 10.51 44.12
C PHE A 18 3.71 10.22 42.80
N LEU A 19 4.64 9.26 42.78
CA LEU A 19 5.36 8.83 41.58
C LEU A 19 4.48 8.03 40.60
N CYS A 20 3.41 7.38 41.07
CA CYS A 20 2.42 6.72 40.19
C CYS A 20 1.41 7.70 39.56
N LEU A 21 1.40 8.98 39.97
CA LEU A 21 0.53 10.02 39.44
C LEU A 21 1.26 11.03 38.55
N VAL A 22 2.59 10.94 38.42
CA VAL A 22 3.36 11.69 37.41
C VAL A 22 3.30 10.93 36.09
N GLY A 23 2.16 11.09 35.42
CA GLY A 23 2.05 11.18 33.97
C GLY A 23 2.71 10.07 33.15
N THR A 24 1.91 9.06 32.80
CA THR A 24 1.76 8.82 31.35
C THR A 24 0.94 9.98 30.79
N VAL A 25 1.57 11.14 30.65
CA VAL A 25 1.14 12.08 29.62
C VAL A 25 1.48 11.32 28.35
N THR A 26 0.52 10.60 27.78
CA THR A 26 0.66 10.11 26.42
C THR A 26 1.03 11.36 25.62
N ALA A 27 2.25 11.39 25.07
CA ALA A 27 2.59 12.41 24.10
C ALA A 27 1.43 12.42 23.10
N GLU A 28 0.78 13.57 22.97
CA GLU A 28 -0.36 13.72 22.07
C GLU A 28 0.09 13.21 20.71
N GLU A 29 -0.58 12.18 20.19
CA GLU A 29 -0.13 11.54 18.95
C GLU A 29 -0.16 12.59 17.83
N ASN A 30 1.03 12.93 17.32
CA ASN A 30 1.14 13.85 16.21
C ASN A 30 0.77 13.13 14.91
N TYR A 31 -0.52 13.12 14.61
CA TYR A 31 -1.07 12.48 13.41
C TYR A 31 -0.65 13.18 12.11
N GLU A 32 -0.29 14.47 12.14
CA GLU A 32 0.25 15.18 10.98
C GLU A 32 1.59 14.56 10.57
N LEU A 33 2.49 14.38 11.54
CA LEU A 33 3.79 13.75 11.31
C LEU A 33 3.63 12.31 10.81
N LYS A 34 2.76 11.52 11.45
CA LYS A 34 2.48 10.13 11.03
C LYS A 34 1.91 10.07 9.61
N TYR A 35 1.01 10.98 9.25
CA TYR A 35 0.47 11.09 7.90
C TYR A 35 1.61 11.36 6.89
N GLN A 36 2.48 12.34 7.16
CA GLN A 36 3.62 12.67 6.28
C GLN A 36 4.60 11.49 6.14
N GLU A 37 4.90 10.79 7.23
CA GLU A 37 5.72 9.57 7.20
C GLU A 37 5.08 8.49 6.34
N LYS A 38 3.77 8.30 6.47
CA LYS A 38 3.03 7.30 5.70
C LYS A 38 2.95 7.63 4.21
N VAL A 39 2.75 8.90 3.87
CA VAL A 39 2.84 9.40 2.49
C VAL A 39 4.19 9.01 1.88
N LYS A 40 5.29 9.30 2.57
CA LYS A 40 6.64 8.98 2.10
C LYS A 40 6.84 7.47 1.91
N GLN A 41 6.32 6.66 2.83
CA GLN A 41 6.37 5.20 2.71
C GLN A 41 5.60 4.71 1.47
N ASN A 42 4.39 5.23 1.26
CA ASN A 42 3.53 4.84 0.13
C ASN A 42 4.15 5.26 -1.19
N ASP A 43 4.67 6.47 -1.31
CA ASP A 43 5.33 6.96 -2.52
C ASP A 43 6.60 6.14 -2.85
N GLY A 44 7.38 5.76 -1.83
CA GLY A 44 8.51 4.84 -2.00
C GLY A 44 8.07 3.45 -2.48
N THR A 45 6.96 2.94 -1.96
CA THR A 45 6.38 1.65 -2.38
C THR A 45 5.91 1.69 -3.84
N ILE A 46 5.30 2.79 -4.27
CA ILE A 46 4.90 3.01 -5.67
C ILE A 46 6.13 2.98 -6.58
N GLY A 47 7.25 3.58 -6.17
CA GLY A 47 8.51 3.51 -6.91
C GLY A 47 9.04 2.08 -7.10
N VAL A 48 8.93 1.22 -6.08
CA VAL A 48 9.30 -0.20 -6.18
C VAL A 48 8.36 -0.93 -7.14
N ILE A 49 7.05 -0.71 -7.04
CA ILE A 49 6.04 -1.30 -7.94
C ILE A 49 6.32 -0.90 -9.40
N ALA A 50 6.66 0.37 -9.64
CA ALA A 50 7.06 0.87 -10.96
C ALA A 50 8.26 0.10 -11.52
N GLY A 51 9.28 -0.18 -10.71
CA GLY A 51 10.41 -1.02 -11.09
C GLY A 51 10.00 -2.44 -11.49
N VAL A 52 9.07 -3.05 -10.75
CA VAL A 52 8.51 -4.37 -11.10
C VAL A 52 7.75 -4.32 -12.42
N ILE A 53 6.92 -3.30 -12.64
CA ILE A 53 6.18 -3.11 -13.90
C ILE A 53 7.14 -3.03 -15.08
N ASN A 54 8.17 -2.18 -15.00
CA ASN A 54 9.15 -2.01 -16.08
C ASN A 54 9.87 -3.32 -16.40
N TYR A 55 10.15 -4.14 -15.37
CA TYR A 55 10.75 -5.45 -15.58
C TYR A 55 9.79 -6.46 -16.23
N VAL A 56 8.54 -6.49 -15.80
CA VAL A 56 7.56 -7.52 -16.18
C VAL A 56 6.91 -7.21 -17.53
N CYS A 57 6.51 -5.96 -17.80
CA CYS A 57 5.77 -5.55 -18.99
C CYS A 57 6.29 -6.14 -20.32
N PRO A 58 7.59 -6.00 -20.69
CA PRO A 58 8.10 -6.50 -21.97
C PRO A 58 8.10 -8.04 -22.08
N LYS A 59 7.82 -8.75 -20.98
CA LYS A 59 7.67 -10.22 -20.93
C LYS A 59 6.21 -10.67 -20.96
N LEU A 60 5.25 -9.73 -20.97
CA LEU A 60 3.82 -10.02 -21.02
C LEU A 60 3.23 -9.86 -22.41
N VAL A 61 3.65 -8.84 -23.14
CA VAL A 61 3.07 -8.43 -24.43
C VAL A 61 4.12 -8.33 -25.53
N PRO A 62 3.77 -8.59 -26.81
CA PRO A 62 4.70 -8.44 -27.92
C PRO A 62 5.24 -7.01 -28.05
N ALA A 63 6.51 -6.87 -28.42
CA ALA A 63 7.16 -5.56 -28.59
C ALA A 63 6.46 -4.67 -29.64
N SER A 64 5.83 -5.28 -30.64
CA SER A 64 5.07 -4.58 -31.70
C SER A 64 3.88 -3.77 -31.17
N THR A 65 3.40 -4.06 -29.96
CA THR A 65 2.30 -3.33 -29.33
C THR A 65 2.68 -1.92 -28.89
N ASN A 66 3.98 -1.64 -28.70
CA ASN A 66 4.50 -0.37 -28.16
C ASN A 66 3.86 0.06 -26.81
N ILE A 67 3.37 -0.90 -26.02
CA ILE A 67 2.71 -0.63 -24.73
C ILE A 67 3.71 -0.26 -23.62
N CYS A 68 4.84 -0.95 -23.57
CA CYS A 68 5.78 -0.84 -22.45
C CYS A 68 6.68 0.38 -22.59
N ASN A 69 6.43 1.39 -21.75
CA ASN A 69 7.22 2.61 -21.63
C ASN A 69 7.85 2.71 -20.23
N PRO A 70 9.18 2.56 -20.09
CA PRO A 70 9.86 2.67 -18.80
C PRO A 70 9.66 4.00 -18.07
N ASP A 71 9.42 5.08 -18.83
CA ASP A 71 9.18 6.43 -18.28
C ASP A 71 7.73 6.62 -17.83
N ASP A 72 6.81 5.72 -18.23
CA ASP A 72 5.42 5.68 -17.76
C ASP A 72 5.02 4.25 -17.34
N PRO A 73 5.48 3.79 -16.16
CA PRO A 73 5.20 2.44 -15.67
C PRO A 73 3.70 2.23 -15.42
N VAL A 74 2.99 3.25 -14.90
CA VAL A 74 1.55 3.16 -14.65
C VAL A 74 0.79 3.06 -15.97
N GLY A 75 1.11 3.90 -16.95
CA GLY A 75 0.53 3.82 -18.29
C GLY A 75 0.83 2.50 -18.98
N SER A 76 2.04 1.97 -18.82
CA SER A 76 2.40 0.62 -19.30
C SER A 76 1.51 -0.44 -18.68
N ALA A 77 1.26 -0.36 -17.37
CA ALA A 77 0.43 -1.33 -16.67
C ALA A 77 -1.03 -1.30 -17.15
N VAL A 78 -1.59 -0.09 -17.27
CA VAL A 78 -2.93 0.13 -17.81
C VAL A 78 -3.01 -0.29 -19.28
N GLY A 79 -1.95 -0.08 -20.06
CA GLY A 79 -1.88 -0.48 -21.46
C GLY A 79 -1.92 -2.00 -21.62
N VAL A 80 -1.17 -2.76 -20.81
CA VAL A 80 -1.23 -4.23 -20.78
C VAL A 80 -2.62 -4.71 -20.39
N GLN A 81 -3.22 -4.10 -19.36
CA GLN A 81 -4.60 -4.43 -18.97
C GLN A 81 -5.56 -4.21 -20.14
N LYS A 82 -5.55 -3.02 -20.77
CA LYS A 82 -6.44 -2.73 -21.92
C LYS A 82 -6.19 -3.65 -23.10
N TYR A 83 -4.96 -4.08 -23.32
CA TYR A 83 -4.61 -5.05 -24.34
C TYR A 83 -5.28 -6.40 -24.05
N MET A 84 -5.20 -6.90 -22.81
CA MET A 84 -5.90 -8.12 -22.41
C MET A 84 -7.42 -8.02 -22.56
N GLU A 85 -8.00 -6.85 -22.31
CA GLU A 85 -9.45 -6.62 -22.33
C GLU A 85 -10.04 -6.41 -23.75
N GLN A 86 -9.25 -6.47 -24.83
CA GLN A 86 -9.69 -6.09 -26.17
C GLN A 86 -10.93 -6.83 -26.68
N ASN A 87 -11.03 -8.13 -26.40
CA ASN A 87 -12.16 -8.97 -26.80
C ASN A 87 -12.92 -9.51 -25.58
N TRP A 88 -12.75 -8.88 -24.41
CA TRP A 88 -13.40 -9.36 -23.20
C TRP A 88 -14.85 -8.85 -23.12
N ASP A 89 -15.79 -9.78 -23.24
CA ASP A 89 -17.17 -9.54 -22.86
C ASP A 89 -17.31 -9.65 -21.33
N LYS A 90 -17.41 -8.49 -20.68
CA LYS A 90 -17.51 -8.38 -19.21
C LYS A 90 -18.86 -8.85 -18.67
N GLU A 91 -19.87 -8.98 -19.53
CA GLU A 91 -21.21 -9.42 -19.12
C GLU A 91 -21.34 -10.94 -19.18
N GLU A 92 -20.59 -11.58 -20.07
CA GLU A 92 -20.69 -13.01 -20.34
C GLU A 92 -19.62 -13.84 -19.63
N ASP A 93 -18.38 -13.34 -19.55
CA ASP A 93 -17.22 -14.14 -19.12
C ASP A 93 -16.34 -13.46 -18.06
N ASP A 94 -15.65 -14.27 -17.25
CA ASP A 94 -14.54 -13.80 -16.42
C ASP A 94 -13.30 -13.51 -17.29
N ILE A 95 -12.43 -12.59 -16.86
CA ILE A 95 -11.22 -12.23 -17.63
C ILE A 95 -10.32 -13.45 -17.89
N GLU A 96 -10.34 -14.48 -17.03
CA GLU A 96 -9.53 -15.69 -17.20
C GLU A 96 -9.95 -16.53 -18.42
N ASP A 97 -11.24 -16.49 -18.74
CA ASP A 97 -11.90 -17.26 -19.80
C ASP A 97 -12.06 -16.47 -21.12
N ALA A 98 -11.88 -15.15 -21.05
CA ALA A 98 -11.94 -14.27 -22.21
C ALA A 98 -10.95 -14.66 -23.33
N GLU A 99 -11.36 -14.39 -24.58
CA GLU A 99 -10.48 -14.51 -25.75
C GLU A 99 -9.40 -13.42 -25.71
N MET A 100 -8.24 -13.76 -25.15
CA MET A 100 -7.12 -12.82 -25.05
C MET A 100 -6.34 -12.71 -26.36
N PRO A 101 -5.84 -11.50 -26.71
CA PRO A 101 -4.87 -11.38 -27.79
C PRO A 101 -3.54 -12.08 -27.43
N GLU A 102 -2.61 -12.11 -28.38
CA GLU A 102 -1.31 -12.78 -28.19
C GLU A 102 -0.55 -12.19 -26.99
N LEU A 103 -0.37 -13.02 -25.96
CA LEU A 103 0.41 -12.74 -24.76
C LEU A 103 1.65 -13.64 -24.74
N LEU A 104 2.78 -13.07 -24.36
CA LEU A 104 4.03 -13.82 -24.19
C LEU A 104 3.99 -14.72 -22.95
N ASN A 105 3.19 -14.34 -21.94
CA ASN A 105 2.97 -15.14 -20.74
C ASN A 105 1.58 -14.85 -20.12
N LYS A 106 0.56 -15.65 -20.49
CA LYS A 106 -0.84 -15.46 -20.03
C LYS A 106 -0.96 -15.47 -18.50
N LYS A 107 -0.31 -16.43 -17.82
CA LYS A 107 -0.42 -16.59 -16.36
C LYS A 107 0.15 -15.38 -15.62
N ALA A 108 1.31 -14.88 -16.04
CA ALA A 108 1.88 -13.68 -15.46
C ALA A 108 1.05 -12.44 -15.78
N ALA A 109 0.49 -12.35 -16.99
CA ALA A 109 -0.37 -11.24 -17.40
C ALA A 109 -1.64 -11.16 -16.53
N LEU A 110 -2.27 -12.29 -16.18
CA LEU A 110 -3.40 -12.34 -15.26
C LEU A 110 -3.03 -11.85 -13.84
N GLN A 111 -1.89 -12.30 -13.29
CA GLN A 111 -1.41 -11.79 -12.00
C GLN A 111 -1.13 -10.27 -12.05
N PHE A 112 -0.63 -9.81 -13.19
CA PHE A 112 -0.36 -8.40 -13.41
C PHE A 112 -1.66 -7.58 -13.56
N TRP A 113 -2.67 -8.10 -14.25
CA TRP A 113 -4.01 -7.51 -14.34
C TRP A 113 -4.63 -7.36 -12.94
N ASP A 114 -4.57 -8.41 -12.12
CA ASP A 114 -5.00 -8.36 -10.72
C ASP A 114 -4.27 -7.26 -9.95
N ALA A 115 -2.96 -7.12 -10.16
CA ALA A 115 -2.16 -6.07 -9.51
C ALA A 115 -2.66 -4.67 -9.87
N VAL A 116 -3.06 -4.45 -11.13
CA VAL A 116 -3.63 -3.19 -11.61
C VAL A 116 -5.00 -2.93 -10.96
N GLU A 117 -5.87 -3.94 -10.86
CA GLU A 117 -7.15 -3.81 -10.16
C GLU A 117 -6.97 -3.44 -8.69
N GLN A 118 -6.02 -4.08 -7.98
CA GLN A 118 -5.71 -3.70 -6.61
C GLN A 118 -5.18 -2.27 -6.53
N PHE A 119 -4.33 -1.85 -7.47
CA PHE A 119 -3.80 -0.50 -7.50
C PHE A 119 -4.88 0.56 -7.74
N LYS A 120 -5.89 0.29 -8.57
CA LYS A 120 -7.02 1.23 -8.78
C LYS A 120 -7.73 1.58 -7.47
N GLN A 121 -7.85 0.61 -6.56
CA GLN A 121 -8.48 0.80 -5.26
C GLN A 121 -7.64 1.67 -4.30
N HIS A 122 -6.35 1.90 -4.57
CA HIS A 122 -5.52 2.83 -3.80
C HIS A 122 -5.98 4.29 -3.95
N TYR A 123 -6.37 4.70 -5.16
CA TYR A 123 -6.62 6.11 -5.46
C TYR A 123 -7.75 6.75 -4.62
N PRO A 124 -8.93 6.13 -4.44
CA PRO A 124 -9.98 6.73 -3.63
C PRO A 124 -9.57 6.99 -2.17
N TRP A 125 -8.74 6.13 -1.59
CA TRP A 125 -8.24 6.30 -0.22
C TRP A 125 -7.20 7.41 -0.14
N ARG A 126 -6.28 7.46 -1.11
CA ARG A 126 -5.28 8.52 -1.23
C ARG A 126 -5.93 9.90 -1.37
N GLU A 127 -6.99 10.01 -2.17
CA GLU A 127 -7.75 11.27 -2.32
C GLU A 127 -8.51 11.67 -1.05
N LYS A 128 -9.12 10.69 -0.35
CA LYS A 128 -9.73 10.95 0.97
C LYS A 128 -8.71 11.45 1.99
N ALA A 129 -7.51 10.87 2.01
CA ALA A 129 -6.42 11.29 2.89
C ALA A 129 -6.01 12.74 2.66
N LYS A 130 -5.78 13.13 1.40
CA LYS A 130 -5.46 14.52 1.02
C LYS A 130 -6.58 15.49 1.40
N LYS A 131 -7.85 15.09 1.20
CA LYS A 131 -9.00 15.93 1.55
C LYS A 131 -9.08 16.19 3.05
N ALA A 132 -8.89 15.17 3.89
CA ALA A 132 -8.87 15.32 5.33
C ALA A 132 -7.69 16.21 5.79
N ALA A 133 -6.53 16.08 5.14
CA ALA A 133 -5.36 16.88 5.47
C ALA A 133 -5.58 18.37 5.18
N GLY A 134 -6.27 18.68 4.08
CA GLY A 134 -6.69 20.06 3.77
C GLY A 134 -7.75 20.64 4.71
N GLN A 135 -8.27 19.85 5.65
CA GLN A 135 -9.23 20.25 6.69
C GLN A 135 -8.62 20.19 8.10
N ASP A 136 -7.29 20.02 8.21
CA ASP A 136 -6.56 19.80 9.47
C ASP A 136 -7.04 18.57 10.27
N ASP A 137 -7.77 17.65 9.63
CA ASP A 137 -8.21 16.38 10.21
C ASP A 137 -7.12 15.33 10.04
N TRP A 138 -6.04 15.50 10.82
CA TRP A 138 -4.83 14.70 10.69
C TRP A 138 -5.03 13.23 11.01
N TYR A 139 -5.92 12.93 11.96
CA TYR A 139 -6.26 11.55 12.31
C TYR A 139 -6.87 10.81 11.12
N ASN A 140 -7.91 11.38 10.50
CA ASN A 140 -8.51 10.75 9.33
C ASN A 140 -7.60 10.79 8.11
N SER A 141 -6.71 11.78 7.99
CA SER A 141 -5.69 11.82 6.94
C SER A 141 -4.76 10.61 7.03
N PHE A 142 -4.20 10.38 8.22
CA PHE A 142 -3.36 9.24 8.51
C PHE A 142 -4.11 7.91 8.28
N LEU A 143 -5.32 7.76 8.83
CA LEU A 143 -6.11 6.54 8.65
C LEU A 143 -6.41 6.24 7.18
N ASN A 144 -6.79 7.23 6.38
CA ASN A 144 -7.06 7.01 4.96
C ASN A 144 -5.78 6.65 4.19
N GLU A 145 -4.62 7.20 4.56
CA GLU A 145 -3.33 6.83 3.97
C GLU A 145 -2.89 5.40 4.35
N GLU A 146 -3.21 4.95 5.57
CA GLU A 146 -3.08 3.55 6.00
C GLU A 146 -4.00 2.61 5.21
N MET A 147 -5.24 3.03 4.95
CA MET A 147 -6.15 2.25 4.09
C MET A 147 -5.63 2.17 2.65
N ALA A 148 -5.06 3.26 2.13
CA ALA A 148 -4.45 3.29 0.80
C ALA A 148 -3.25 2.32 0.68
N TRP A 149 -2.48 2.18 1.76
CA TRP A 149 -1.33 1.26 1.83
C TRP A 149 -1.72 -0.21 1.67
N GLN A 150 -2.87 -0.64 2.20
CA GLN A 150 -3.34 -2.02 2.08
C GLN A 150 -3.47 -2.46 0.61
N TYR A 151 -3.88 -1.55 -0.27
CA TYR A 151 -4.00 -1.82 -1.70
C TYR A 151 -2.64 -1.81 -2.42
N LEU A 152 -1.69 -1.00 -1.96
CA LEU A 152 -0.30 -1.04 -2.44
C LEU A 152 0.36 -2.38 -2.12
N VAL A 153 0.15 -2.91 -0.91
CA VAL A 153 0.69 -4.23 -0.50
C VAL A 153 0.12 -5.35 -1.38
N LYS A 154 -1.20 -5.33 -1.62
CA LYS A 154 -1.86 -6.31 -2.50
C LYS A 154 -1.35 -6.19 -3.94
N CYS A 155 -1.24 -4.97 -4.46
CA CYS A 155 -0.66 -4.69 -5.77
C CYS A 155 0.79 -5.23 -5.88
N ALA A 156 1.66 -4.89 -4.92
CA ALA A 156 3.05 -5.33 -4.89
C ALA A 156 3.17 -6.87 -4.83
N SER A 157 2.35 -7.53 -4.00
CA SER A 157 2.30 -8.98 -3.91
C SER A 157 1.99 -9.64 -5.26
N ARG A 158 0.93 -9.17 -5.94
CA ARG A 158 0.55 -9.65 -7.27
C ARG A 158 1.61 -9.37 -8.33
N GLY A 159 2.21 -8.17 -8.31
CA GLY A 159 3.33 -7.83 -9.20
C GLY A 159 4.55 -8.74 -9.00
N ILE A 160 4.88 -9.09 -7.75
CA ILE A 160 5.95 -10.05 -7.44
C ILE A 160 5.61 -11.46 -7.94
N PHE A 161 4.36 -11.90 -7.81
CA PHE A 161 3.96 -13.19 -8.39
C PHE A 161 4.08 -13.20 -9.92
N ALA A 162 3.64 -12.12 -10.58
CA ALA A 162 3.84 -11.98 -12.03
C ALA A 162 5.34 -12.07 -12.39
N LYS A 163 6.21 -11.38 -11.63
CA LYS A 163 7.67 -11.46 -11.79
C LYS A 163 8.19 -12.90 -11.67
N LYS A 164 7.82 -13.62 -10.60
CA LYS A 164 8.27 -15.01 -10.39
C LYS A 164 7.86 -15.92 -11.54
N ILE A 165 6.63 -15.77 -12.03
CA ILE A 165 6.12 -16.56 -13.15
C ILE A 165 6.90 -16.28 -14.43
N VAL A 166 7.26 -15.02 -14.73
CA VAL A 166 8.08 -14.72 -15.92
C VAL A 166 9.53 -15.16 -15.78
N ASP A 167 10.03 -15.32 -14.54
CA ASP A 167 11.36 -15.86 -14.26
C ASP A 167 11.41 -17.40 -14.23
N GLY A 168 10.24 -18.06 -14.21
CA GLY A 168 10.12 -19.52 -14.16
C GLY A 168 10.23 -20.12 -12.75
N GLU A 169 10.00 -19.32 -11.71
CA GLU A 169 9.98 -19.73 -10.28
C GLU A 169 8.62 -20.27 -9.81
#